data_AF-A0A0B5NH94-F1
#
_entry.id   AF-A0A0B5NH94-F1
#
_cell.length_a   1.000
_cell.length_b   1.000
_cell.length_c   1.000
_cell.angle_alpha   90.00
_cell.angle_beta   90.00
_cell.angle_gamma   90.00
#
_symmetry.space_group_name_H-M   'P 1'
#
loop_
_entity.id
_entity.type
_entity.pdbx_description
1 polymer ?
#
loop_
_entity_poly.entity_id
_entity_poly.type
_entity_poly.pdbx_seq_one_letter_code
_entity_poly.pdbx_strand_id
1 'polypeptide(L)'
;MQQTLEKIGKQVFYKRLQQKMTQEELCQGICSVSYLSKIENGKIEASEEILQLLCARLEIAVTDLRDVEEDVKGKLDEWLNALVHLDKPQVERIYEELQGEMKHVLDFEIINYYKLLYTRYLIMKRDIATLEEELDRLKKVYKKYSPFQKLLYMYSRGLLCCLQYRWKEGLDYLLKTEVMAKEQGYHETGLYYNIALVYTHLDIHHLAIHFVNIALEGFRSEYKFRNIINCQILIAVSYTEKGQYEEALKMYESILRESASFADKDVLLAITLSNMGSIYYKKGKYQQAKKYYLDSLQLQKQIDLNYLDTIYEMAVVCIKLEELEEAKALIDKGIDAAKQEERFNAKLYLLLMLRYKYFEEAKDYKAFLENEAIPLYKSAGNKIELKKVYIELAEHFSGLSRFEESNRYYRLVIDLMNDKEE
;
A
#
# COMPACT_ATOMS: atom_id res chain seq x y z
N MET A 1 30.42 -15.47 17.44
CA MET A 1 31.87 -15.72 17.32
C MET A 1 32.22 -16.44 16.02
N GLN A 2 31.63 -17.59 15.69
CA GLN A 2 31.89 -18.32 14.43
C GLN A 2 31.46 -17.55 13.17
N GLN A 3 30.26 -16.95 13.17
CA GLN A 3 29.81 -16.03 12.09
C GLN A 3 30.66 -14.75 11.96
N THR A 4 31.46 -14.44 12.99
CA THR A 4 32.21 -13.19 13.10
C THR A 4 33.57 -13.28 12.40
N LEU A 5 34.10 -14.49 12.21
CA LEU A 5 35.41 -14.74 11.59
C LEU A 5 35.32 -14.94 10.06
N GLU A 6 34.24 -15.54 9.55
CA GLU A 6 33.95 -15.63 8.10
C GLU A 6 33.80 -14.25 7.42
N LYS A 7 33.31 -13.24 8.16
CA LYS A 7 33.11 -11.88 7.64
C LYS A 7 34.42 -11.12 7.41
N ILE A 8 35.42 -11.35 8.25
CA ILE A 8 36.72 -10.64 8.18
C ILE A 8 37.50 -11.05 6.93
N GLY A 9 37.48 -12.34 6.57
CA GLY A 9 38.20 -12.83 5.39
C GLY A 9 37.74 -12.17 4.08
N LYS A 10 36.42 -11.98 3.91
CA LYS A 10 35.88 -11.26 2.75
C LYS A 10 36.27 -9.79 2.73
N GLN A 11 36.34 -9.13 3.89
CA GLN A 11 36.76 -7.72 3.96
C GLN A 11 38.24 -7.52 3.57
N VAL A 12 39.11 -8.44 4.01
CA VAL A 12 40.52 -8.51 3.59
C VAL A 12 40.62 -8.60 2.06
N PHE A 13 39.79 -9.45 1.43
CA PHE A 13 39.71 -9.59 -0.03
C PHE A 13 39.33 -8.27 -0.74
N TYR A 14 38.29 -7.58 -0.27
CA TYR A 14 37.80 -6.37 -0.92
C TYR A 14 38.77 -5.19 -0.81
N LYS A 15 39.36 -4.98 0.36
CA LYS A 15 40.34 -3.90 0.56
C LYS A 15 41.62 -4.14 -0.23
N ARG A 16 42.07 -5.39 -0.31
CA ARG A 16 43.18 -5.79 -1.18
C ARG A 16 42.90 -5.43 -2.64
N LEU A 17 41.70 -5.69 -3.14
CA LEU A 17 41.29 -5.32 -4.51
C LEU A 17 41.24 -3.80 -4.71
N GLN A 18 40.75 -3.02 -3.73
CA GLN A 18 40.74 -1.55 -3.80
C GLN A 18 42.14 -0.96 -3.89
N GLN A 19 43.11 -1.53 -3.17
CA GLN A 19 44.51 -1.13 -3.21
C GLN A 19 45.29 -1.74 -4.39
N LYS A 20 44.61 -2.49 -5.28
CA LYS A 20 45.20 -3.21 -6.43
C LYS A 20 46.33 -4.17 -6.04
N MET A 21 46.28 -4.71 -4.82
CA MET A 21 47.28 -5.66 -4.31
C MET A 21 46.97 -7.09 -4.74
N THR A 22 48.00 -7.88 -5.03
CA THR A 22 47.88 -9.32 -5.30
C THR A 22 47.81 -10.10 -3.99
N GLN A 23 47.29 -11.35 -4.04
CA GLN A 23 47.27 -12.21 -2.85
C GLN A 23 48.69 -12.50 -2.34
N GLU A 24 49.67 -12.62 -3.24
CA GLU A 24 51.08 -12.81 -2.91
C GLU A 24 51.65 -11.61 -2.14
N GLU A 25 51.37 -10.39 -2.60
CA GLU A 25 51.82 -9.16 -1.93
C GLU A 25 51.21 -9.01 -0.53
N LEU A 26 49.94 -9.34 -0.36
CA LEU A 26 49.28 -9.23 0.94
C LEU A 26 49.78 -10.29 1.92
N CYS A 27 49.86 -11.56 1.52
CA CYS A 27 50.18 -12.66 2.43
C CYS A 27 51.68 -12.80 2.74
N GLN A 28 52.56 -12.07 2.04
CA GLN A 28 54.01 -12.21 2.13
C GLN A 28 54.52 -12.10 3.59
N GLY A 29 55.09 -13.17 4.12
CA GLY A 29 55.59 -13.20 5.50
C GLY A 29 54.51 -13.22 6.59
N ILE A 30 53.24 -13.42 6.24
CA ILE A 30 52.13 -13.63 7.19
C ILE A 30 51.60 -15.05 7.06
N CYS A 31 51.18 -15.46 5.86
CA CYS A 31 50.63 -16.79 5.61
C CYS A 31 50.84 -17.22 4.14
N SER A 32 50.48 -18.46 3.79
CA SER A 32 50.58 -18.91 2.40
C SER A 32 49.45 -18.36 1.53
N VAL A 33 49.69 -18.16 0.23
CA VAL A 33 48.69 -17.68 -0.74
C VAL A 33 47.44 -18.56 -0.76
N SER A 34 47.62 -19.89 -0.65
CA SER A 34 46.51 -20.85 -0.60
C SER A 34 45.70 -20.74 0.70
N TYR A 35 46.35 -20.37 1.81
CA TYR A 35 45.69 -20.11 3.09
C TYR A 35 44.93 -18.79 3.07
N LEU A 36 45.54 -17.70 2.57
CA LEU A 36 44.87 -16.41 2.37
C LEU A 36 43.65 -16.56 1.45
N SER A 37 43.78 -17.29 0.34
CA SER A 37 42.65 -17.54 -0.57
C SER A 37 41.50 -18.28 0.12
N LYS A 38 41.79 -19.22 1.04
CA LYS A 38 40.75 -19.90 1.83
C LYS A 38 40.11 -18.98 2.85
N ILE A 39 40.88 -18.07 3.46
CA ILE A 39 40.36 -17.03 4.37
C ILE A 39 39.44 -16.06 3.60
N GLU A 40 39.92 -15.53 2.47
CA GLU A 40 39.19 -14.58 1.61
C GLU A 40 37.85 -15.14 1.10
N ASN A 41 37.81 -16.45 0.86
CA ASN A 41 36.60 -17.16 0.43
C ASN A 41 35.74 -17.70 1.58
N GLY A 42 36.09 -17.43 2.84
CA GLY A 42 35.34 -17.89 4.03
C GLY A 42 35.38 -19.41 4.25
N LYS A 43 36.40 -20.10 3.74
CA LYS A 43 36.56 -21.57 3.87
C LYS A 43 37.32 -22.00 5.12
N ILE A 44 38.11 -21.11 5.71
CA ILE A 44 38.92 -21.36 6.91
C ILE A 44 38.88 -20.12 7.81
N GLU A 45 38.73 -20.32 9.12
CA GLU A 45 38.92 -19.27 10.13
C GLU A 45 40.42 -19.08 10.41
N ALA A 46 40.90 -17.85 10.23
CA ALA A 46 42.27 -17.47 10.57
C ALA A 46 42.41 -17.18 12.07
N SER A 47 43.60 -17.40 12.62
CA SER A 47 43.91 -16.96 13.98
C SER A 47 43.88 -15.43 14.09
N GLU A 48 43.55 -14.92 15.27
CA GLU A 48 43.45 -13.48 15.54
C GLU A 48 44.75 -12.73 15.20
N GLU A 49 45.91 -13.33 15.47
CA GLU A 49 47.22 -12.80 15.09
C GLU A 49 47.38 -12.66 13.58
N ILE A 50 46.96 -13.66 12.78
CA ILE A 50 47.04 -13.61 11.32
C ILE A 50 46.11 -12.51 10.77
N LEU A 51 44.91 -12.37 11.33
CA LEU A 51 43.97 -11.34 10.92
C LEU A 51 44.48 -9.94 11.27
N GLN A 52 45.05 -9.74 12.46
CA GLN A 52 45.65 -8.46 12.85
C GLN A 52 46.81 -8.08 11.92
N LEU A 53 47.68 -9.02 11.56
CA LEU A 53 48.78 -8.77 10.65
C LEU A 53 48.32 -8.42 9.22
N LEU A 54 47.28 -9.11 8.72
CA LEU A 54 46.69 -8.81 7.41
C LEU A 54 46.00 -7.44 7.40
N CYS A 55 45.23 -7.13 8.44
CA CYS A 55 44.56 -5.84 8.60
C CYS A 55 45.55 -4.69 8.77
N ALA A 56 46.60 -4.86 9.58
CA ALA A 56 47.66 -3.87 9.75
C ALA A 56 48.37 -3.56 8.42
N ARG A 57 48.60 -4.57 7.58
CA ARG A 57 49.21 -4.37 6.25
C ARG A 57 48.30 -3.67 5.26
N LEU A 58 47.00 -3.87 5.37
CA LEU A 58 46.01 -3.16 4.58
C LEU A 58 45.70 -1.75 5.14
N GLU A 59 46.37 -1.35 6.23
CA GLU A 59 46.11 -0.11 6.97
C GLU A 59 44.65 0.00 7.44
N ILE A 60 44.08 -1.13 7.86
CA ILE A 60 42.73 -1.24 8.42
C ILE A 60 42.88 -1.50 9.92
N ALA A 61 42.32 -0.66 10.79
CA ALA A 61 42.16 -1.08 12.18
C ALA A 61 41.03 -2.13 12.25
N VAL A 62 41.27 -3.25 12.94
CA VAL A 62 40.29 -4.35 13.08
C VAL A 62 38.97 -3.88 13.74
N THR A 63 39.01 -2.75 14.44
CA THR A 63 37.88 -2.03 15.03
C THR A 63 37.01 -1.29 14.00
N ASP A 64 37.62 -0.67 12.99
CA ASP A 64 36.95 0.34 12.14
C ASP A 64 35.90 -0.22 11.16
N LEU A 65 35.86 -1.54 10.93
CA LEU A 65 34.87 -2.19 10.06
C LEU A 65 33.68 -2.80 10.82
N ARG A 66 33.86 -3.16 12.10
CA ARG A 66 32.75 -3.59 12.97
C ARG A 66 31.92 -2.40 13.41
N ASP A 67 32.58 -1.28 13.70
CA ASP A 67 31.92 -0.04 14.11
C ASP A 67 31.03 0.50 12.98
N VAL A 68 31.51 0.53 11.72
CA VAL A 68 30.71 1.05 10.59
C VAL A 68 29.46 0.19 10.29
N GLU A 69 29.55 -1.13 10.32
CA GLU A 69 28.38 -2.00 10.06
C GLU A 69 27.37 -1.97 11.21
N GLU A 70 27.84 -1.84 12.45
CA GLU A 70 27.00 -1.69 13.64
C GLU A 70 26.33 -0.30 13.69
N ASP A 71 27.06 0.76 13.35
CA ASP A 71 26.55 2.13 13.19
C ASP A 71 25.50 2.21 12.09
N VAL A 72 25.77 1.61 10.91
CA VAL A 72 24.80 1.58 9.81
C VAL A 72 23.55 0.82 10.21
N LYS A 73 23.69 -0.31 10.92
CA LYS A 73 22.51 -1.05 11.39
C LYS A 73 21.67 -0.22 12.37
N GLY A 74 22.30 0.48 13.31
CA GLY A 74 21.61 1.42 14.20
C GLY A 74 20.87 2.51 13.42
N LYS A 75 21.52 3.09 12.40
CA LYS A 75 20.90 4.09 11.51
C LYS A 75 19.75 3.52 10.68
N LEU A 76 19.81 2.26 10.25
CA LEU A 76 18.68 1.60 9.58
C LEU A 76 17.49 1.41 10.52
N ASP A 77 17.73 1.10 11.80
CA ASP A 77 16.66 0.99 12.80
C ASP A 77 16.04 2.36 13.13
N GLU A 78 16.85 3.42 13.20
CA GLU A 78 16.36 4.80 13.25
C GLU A 78 15.52 5.15 12.02
N TRP A 79 15.96 4.73 10.83
CA TRP A 79 15.24 4.97 9.59
C TRP A 79 13.91 4.22 9.56
N LEU A 80 13.87 2.96 10.01
CA LEU A 80 12.64 2.20 10.16
C LEU A 80 11.67 2.92 11.09
N ASN A 81 12.13 3.40 12.25
CA ASN A 81 11.29 4.16 13.17
C ASN A 81 10.74 5.44 12.49
N ALA A 82 11.59 6.22 11.82
CA ALA A 82 11.15 7.41 11.09
C ALA A 82 10.09 7.07 10.00
N LEU A 83 10.27 5.94 9.29
CA LEU A 83 9.31 5.44 8.30
C LEU A 83 7.98 5.01 8.94
N VAL A 84 8.00 4.33 10.10
CA VAL A 84 6.81 3.90 10.85
C VAL A 84 6.03 5.09 11.41
N HIS A 85 6.73 6.14 11.85
CA HIS A 85 6.12 7.37 12.35
C HIS A 85 5.78 8.38 11.25
N LEU A 86 6.17 8.11 10.00
CA LEU A 86 5.99 8.98 8.84
C LEU A 86 6.58 10.39 9.04
N ASP A 87 7.71 10.48 9.74
CA ASP A 87 8.48 11.72 9.89
C ASP A 87 9.24 12.00 8.59
N LYS A 88 8.55 12.64 7.63
CA LYS A 88 9.10 12.86 6.28
C LYS A 88 10.46 13.57 6.31
N PRO A 89 10.66 14.69 7.05
CA PRO A 89 11.96 15.34 7.13
C PRO A 89 13.07 14.41 7.64
N GLN A 90 12.81 13.64 8.70
CA GLN A 90 13.80 12.73 9.24
C GLN A 90 14.09 11.57 8.28
N VAL A 91 13.06 11.04 7.60
CA VAL A 91 13.19 9.99 6.60
C VAL A 91 14.09 10.42 5.43
N GLU A 92 13.90 11.63 4.89
CA GLU A 92 14.75 12.14 3.79
C GLU A 92 16.19 12.33 4.26
N ARG A 93 16.40 12.96 5.42
CA ARG A 93 17.74 13.21 5.97
C ARG A 93 18.52 11.90 6.13
N ILE A 94 17.92 10.90 6.79
CA ILE A 94 18.59 9.61 7.02
C ILE A 94 18.82 8.87 5.70
N TYR A 95 17.88 8.96 4.74
CA TYR A 95 18.06 8.36 3.43
C TYR A 95 19.26 8.95 2.66
N GLU A 96 19.44 10.27 2.68
CA GLU A 96 20.59 10.95 2.06
C GLU A 96 21.92 10.51 2.70
N GLU A 97 21.98 10.39 4.03
CA GLU A 97 23.16 9.90 4.74
C GLU A 97 23.48 8.44 4.38
N LEU A 98 22.46 7.57 4.39
CA LEU A 98 22.60 6.14 4.08
C LEU A 98 23.10 5.91 2.64
N GLN A 99 22.80 6.77 1.67
CA GLN A 99 23.31 6.61 0.30
C GLN A 99 24.84 6.64 0.21
N GLY A 100 25.51 7.40 1.08
CA GLY A 100 26.96 7.43 1.18
C GLY A 100 27.51 6.19 1.87
N GLU A 101 26.97 5.89 3.04
CA GLU A 101 27.45 4.83 3.94
C GLU A 101 27.25 3.42 3.35
N MET A 102 26.11 3.18 2.70
CA MET A 102 25.78 1.87 2.11
C MET A 102 26.73 1.43 0.98
N LYS A 103 27.54 2.34 0.41
CA LYS A 103 28.56 1.98 -0.60
C LYS A 103 29.70 1.15 -0.03
N HIS A 104 29.93 1.25 1.28
CA HIS A 104 31.02 0.58 1.99
C HIS A 104 30.57 -0.72 2.68
N VAL A 105 29.26 -0.93 2.79
CA VAL A 105 28.66 -2.12 3.42
C VAL A 105 28.68 -3.30 2.45
N LEU A 106 29.20 -4.43 2.93
CA LEU A 106 29.27 -5.68 2.16
C LEU A 106 28.40 -6.80 2.77
N ASP A 107 27.91 -6.57 3.99
CA ASP A 107 27.06 -7.52 4.68
C ASP A 107 25.72 -7.72 3.95
N PHE A 108 25.46 -8.97 3.57
CA PHE A 108 24.27 -9.33 2.81
C PHE A 108 22.97 -9.07 3.59
N GLU A 109 22.96 -9.25 4.90
CA GLU A 109 21.78 -9.01 5.73
C GLU A 109 21.49 -7.51 5.82
N ILE A 110 22.50 -6.67 6.06
CA ILE A 110 22.36 -5.21 6.13
C ILE A 110 21.92 -4.64 4.78
N ILE A 111 22.52 -5.10 3.67
CA ILE A 111 22.13 -4.67 2.31
C ILE A 111 20.66 -4.99 2.04
N ASN A 112 20.19 -6.19 2.37
CA ASN A 112 18.79 -6.55 2.13
C ASN A 112 17.84 -5.82 3.08
N TYR A 113 18.26 -5.57 4.32
CA TYR A 113 17.48 -4.78 5.26
C TYR A 113 17.28 -3.34 4.74
N TYR A 114 18.36 -2.67 4.31
CA TYR A 114 18.29 -1.38 3.64
C TYR A 114 17.35 -1.39 2.44
N LYS A 115 17.46 -2.38 1.54
CA LYS A 115 16.58 -2.50 0.37
C LYS A 115 15.10 -2.65 0.75
N LEU A 116 14.80 -3.39 1.81
CA LEU A 116 13.43 -3.55 2.29
C LEU A 116 12.90 -2.25 2.91
N LEU A 117 13.71 -1.53 3.68
CA LEU A 117 13.34 -0.20 4.18
C LEU A 117 13.18 0.81 3.03
N TYR A 118 13.98 0.69 1.98
CA TYR A 118 13.83 1.47 0.76
C TYR A 118 12.48 1.23 0.09
N THR A 119 11.94 0.00 0.11
CA THR A 119 10.55 -0.22 -0.37
C THR A 119 9.52 0.55 0.47
N ARG A 120 9.70 0.68 1.79
CA ARG A 120 8.83 1.53 2.63
C ARG A 120 8.99 3.01 2.31
N TYR A 121 10.21 3.46 2.01
CA TYR A 121 10.45 4.82 1.51
C TYR A 121 9.71 5.10 0.20
N LEU A 122 9.76 4.18 -0.77
CA LEU A 122 9.02 4.27 -2.03
C LEU A 122 7.50 4.32 -1.80
N ILE A 123 6.97 3.52 -0.85
CA ILE A 123 5.56 3.57 -0.43
C ILE A 123 5.19 4.96 0.11
N MET A 124 6.05 5.57 0.94
CA MET A 124 5.84 6.92 1.46
C MET A 124 5.84 7.98 0.35
N LYS A 125 6.75 7.85 -0.63
CA LYS A 125 6.84 8.72 -1.81
C LYS A 125 5.73 8.50 -2.82
N ARG A 126 5.00 7.38 -2.73
CA ARG A 126 3.98 6.94 -3.69
C ARG A 126 4.55 6.65 -5.09
N ASP A 127 5.83 6.24 -5.17
CA ASP A 127 6.43 5.77 -6.41
C ASP A 127 6.12 4.28 -6.62
N ILE A 128 4.98 4.01 -7.25
CA ILE A 128 4.42 2.66 -7.41
C ILE A 128 5.26 1.84 -8.41
N ALA A 129 5.73 2.46 -9.49
CA ALA A 129 6.46 1.76 -10.55
C ALA A 129 7.80 1.23 -10.03
N THR A 130 8.59 2.09 -9.38
CA THR A 130 9.87 1.68 -8.79
C THR A 130 9.67 0.68 -7.66
N LEU A 131 8.60 0.83 -6.85
CA LEU A 131 8.27 -0.10 -5.77
C LEU A 131 8.01 -1.51 -6.28
N GLU A 132 7.25 -1.65 -7.37
CA GLU A 132 6.95 -2.94 -7.97
C GLU A 132 8.22 -3.62 -8.52
N GLU A 133 9.04 -2.88 -9.26
CA GLU A 133 10.32 -3.39 -9.77
C GLU A 133 11.24 -3.88 -8.65
N GLU A 134 11.40 -3.09 -7.58
CA GLU A 134 12.25 -3.45 -6.45
C GLU A 134 11.72 -4.69 -5.72
N LEU A 135 10.40 -4.75 -5.46
CA LEU A 135 9.81 -5.93 -4.82
C LEU A 135 9.91 -7.20 -5.67
N ASP A 136 9.85 -7.09 -7.00
CA ASP A 136 10.04 -8.21 -7.92
C ASP A 136 11.50 -8.69 -7.96
N ARG A 137 12.47 -7.76 -7.85
CA ARG A 137 13.90 -8.10 -7.67
C ARG A 137 14.12 -8.84 -6.35
N LEU A 138 13.58 -8.32 -5.25
CA LEU A 138 13.73 -8.89 -3.91
C LEU A 138 13.06 -10.27 -3.76
N LYS A 139 11.98 -10.53 -4.52
CA LYS A 139 11.31 -11.84 -4.56
C LYS A 139 12.27 -13.00 -4.85
N LYS A 140 13.27 -12.80 -5.71
CA LYS A 140 14.22 -13.84 -6.15
C LYS A 140 15.08 -14.37 -5.00
N VAL A 141 15.38 -13.52 -4.01
CA VAL A 141 16.23 -13.86 -2.87
C VAL A 141 15.44 -14.02 -1.55
N TYR A 142 14.12 -13.82 -1.59
CA TYR A 142 13.21 -13.89 -0.43
C TYR A 142 13.41 -15.10 0.49
N LYS A 143 13.71 -16.28 -0.08
CA LYS A 143 13.93 -17.51 0.71
C LYS A 143 15.10 -17.40 1.69
N LYS A 144 16.09 -16.54 1.41
CA LYS A 144 17.30 -16.34 2.22
C LYS A 144 17.12 -15.28 3.32
N TYR A 145 15.98 -14.60 3.37
CA TYR A 145 15.75 -13.53 4.33
C TYR A 145 15.53 -14.04 5.76
N SER A 146 15.93 -13.21 6.72
CA SER A 146 15.57 -13.39 8.13
C SER A 146 14.04 -13.28 8.31
N PRO A 147 13.47 -13.81 9.42
CA PRO A 147 12.03 -13.69 9.69
C PRO A 147 11.50 -12.26 9.61
N PHE A 148 12.27 -11.30 10.13
CA PHE A 148 11.90 -9.88 10.12
C PHE A 148 11.93 -9.28 8.71
N GLN A 149 12.95 -9.60 7.93
CA GLN A 149 13.02 -9.18 6.52
C GLN A 149 11.88 -9.77 5.68
N LYS A 150 11.48 -11.02 5.94
CA LYS A 150 10.31 -11.62 5.29
C LYS A 150 9.02 -10.89 5.65
N LEU A 151 8.86 -10.47 6.91
CA LEU A 151 7.73 -9.65 7.36
C LEU A 151 7.70 -8.33 6.61
N LEU A 152 8.83 -7.60 6.55
CA LEU A 152 8.91 -6.33 5.81
C LEU A 152 8.56 -6.50 4.34
N TYR A 153 9.04 -7.56 3.69
CA TYR A 153 8.69 -7.86 2.31
C TYR A 153 7.19 -8.09 2.13
N MET A 154 6.60 -8.94 2.96
CA MET A 154 5.16 -9.24 2.90
C MET A 154 4.32 -7.99 3.10
N TYR A 155 4.72 -7.15 4.06
CA TYR A 155 4.02 -5.90 4.32
C TYR A 155 4.12 -4.94 3.14
N SER A 156 5.32 -4.71 2.60
CA SER A 156 5.52 -3.85 1.43
C SER A 156 4.77 -4.36 0.20
N ARG A 157 4.69 -5.68 -0.03
CA ARG A 157 3.85 -6.27 -1.09
C ARG A 157 2.37 -5.99 -0.86
N GLY A 158 1.88 -6.17 0.37
CA GLY A 158 0.49 -5.87 0.71
C GLY A 158 0.14 -4.41 0.45
N LEU A 159 1.01 -3.49 0.84
CA LEU A 159 0.83 -2.06 0.60
C LEU A 159 0.96 -1.68 -0.88
N LEU A 160 1.85 -2.30 -1.66
CA LEU A 160 1.89 -2.14 -3.12
C LEU A 160 0.54 -2.50 -3.75
N CYS A 161 -0.01 -3.66 -3.40
CA CYS A 161 -1.32 -4.08 -3.88
C CYS A 161 -2.42 -3.07 -3.50
N CYS A 162 -2.38 -2.52 -2.27
CA CYS A 162 -3.30 -1.48 -1.83
C CYS A 162 -3.16 -0.17 -2.63
N LEU A 163 -1.94 0.26 -2.94
CA LEU A 163 -1.68 1.47 -3.75
C LEU A 163 -2.14 1.33 -5.21
N GLN A 164 -2.19 0.10 -5.70
CA GLN A 164 -2.76 -0.28 -7.00
C GLN A 164 -4.26 -0.61 -6.91
N TYR A 165 -4.90 -0.40 -5.75
CA TYR A 165 -6.30 -0.69 -5.47
C TYR A 165 -6.71 -2.17 -5.67
N ARG A 166 -5.73 -3.08 -5.59
CA ARG A 166 -5.93 -4.54 -5.57
C ARG A 166 -6.15 -5.01 -4.14
N TRP A 167 -7.29 -4.61 -3.57
CA TRP A 167 -7.60 -4.78 -2.15
C TRP A 167 -7.57 -6.22 -1.68
N LYS A 168 -8.11 -7.17 -2.47
CA LYS A 168 -8.15 -8.59 -2.09
C LYS A 168 -6.76 -9.23 -1.99
N GLU A 169 -5.90 -9.00 -2.97
CA GLU A 169 -4.50 -9.45 -2.90
C GLU A 169 -3.76 -8.76 -1.75
N GLY A 170 -3.99 -7.46 -1.57
CA GLY A 170 -3.43 -6.70 -0.45
C GLY A 170 -3.81 -7.29 0.91
N LEU A 171 -5.07 -7.70 1.08
CA LEU A 171 -5.56 -8.30 2.32
C LEU A 171 -4.80 -9.59 2.67
N ASP A 172 -4.62 -10.49 1.71
CA ASP A 172 -3.91 -11.75 1.92
C ASP A 172 -2.48 -11.52 2.42
N TYR A 173 -1.75 -10.59 1.81
CA TYR A 173 -0.41 -10.21 2.27
C TYR A 173 -0.41 -9.56 3.65
N LEU A 174 -1.37 -8.67 3.94
CA LEU A 174 -1.45 -7.98 5.23
C LEU A 174 -1.83 -8.92 6.38
N LEU A 175 -2.73 -9.89 6.16
CA LEU A 175 -3.06 -10.89 7.18
C LEU A 175 -1.88 -11.82 7.44
N LYS A 176 -1.14 -12.26 6.40
CA LYS A 176 0.12 -13.00 6.58
C LYS A 176 1.14 -12.19 7.36
N THR A 177 1.26 -10.89 7.07
CA THR A 177 2.13 -9.98 7.80
C THR A 177 1.75 -9.90 9.28
N GLU A 178 0.45 -9.86 9.59
CA GLU A 178 -0.07 -9.80 10.96
C GLU A 178 0.29 -11.06 11.77
N VAL A 179 0.12 -12.24 11.17
CA VAL A 179 0.51 -13.52 11.79
C VAL A 179 2.02 -13.54 12.06
N MET A 180 2.83 -13.16 11.07
CA MET A 180 4.28 -13.10 11.21
C MET A 180 4.74 -12.08 12.26
N ALA A 181 4.01 -10.98 12.42
CA ALA A 181 4.30 -9.96 13.43
C ALA A 181 4.07 -10.51 14.83
N LYS A 182 2.94 -11.20 15.05
CA LYS A 182 2.62 -11.89 16.31
C LYS A 182 3.66 -12.95 16.68
N GLU A 183 4.05 -13.80 15.73
CA GLU A 183 5.07 -14.84 15.94
C GLU A 183 6.42 -14.27 16.38
N GLN A 184 6.76 -13.06 15.91
CA GLN A 184 8.02 -12.39 16.19
C GLN A 184 7.96 -11.42 17.38
N GLY A 185 6.78 -11.23 17.98
CA GLY A 185 6.57 -10.20 19.01
C GLY A 185 6.73 -8.77 18.50
N TYR A 186 6.62 -8.56 17.18
CA TYR A 186 6.67 -7.23 16.56
C TYR A 186 5.27 -6.64 16.48
N HIS A 187 5.14 -5.34 16.77
CA HIS A 187 3.87 -4.65 16.73
C HIS A 187 4.00 -3.31 15.98
N GLU A 188 3.13 -3.09 15.00
CA GLU A 188 3.00 -1.81 14.31
C GLU A 188 1.51 -1.48 14.18
N THR A 189 1.03 -0.43 14.86
CA THR A 189 -0.38 -0.04 14.84
C THR A 189 -0.89 0.27 13.43
N GLY A 190 -0.01 0.80 12.56
CA GLY A 190 -0.31 1.08 11.15
C GLY A 190 -0.78 -0.15 10.36
N LEU A 191 -0.30 -1.36 10.70
CA LEU A 191 -0.71 -2.60 10.04
C LEU A 191 -2.21 -2.86 10.23
N TYR A 192 -2.71 -2.75 11.47
CA TYR A 192 -4.12 -2.97 11.78
C TYR A 192 -5.03 -1.93 11.13
N TYR A 193 -4.58 -0.67 11.05
CA TYR A 193 -5.29 0.36 10.29
C TYR A 193 -5.38 0.01 8.80
N ASN A 194 -4.29 -0.47 8.20
CA ASN A 194 -4.28 -0.85 6.79
C ASN A 194 -5.19 -2.06 6.53
N ILE A 195 -5.20 -3.06 7.42
CA ILE A 195 -6.13 -4.20 7.35
C ILE A 195 -7.59 -3.70 7.43
N ALA A 196 -7.91 -2.80 8.37
CA ALA A 196 -9.25 -2.24 8.49
C ALA A 196 -9.68 -1.42 7.27
N LEU A 197 -8.75 -0.66 6.68
CA LEU A 197 -8.98 0.10 5.46
C LEU A 197 -9.32 -0.84 4.30
N VAL A 198 -8.56 -1.93 4.14
CA VAL A 198 -8.81 -2.93 3.11
C VAL A 198 -10.15 -3.64 3.31
N TYR A 199 -10.50 -4.02 4.54
CA TYR A 199 -11.83 -4.59 4.82
C TYR A 199 -12.96 -3.61 4.53
N THR A 200 -12.75 -2.30 4.76
CA THR A 200 -13.72 -1.26 4.39
C THR A 200 -13.93 -1.21 2.88
N HIS A 201 -12.85 -1.27 2.08
CA HIS A 201 -12.95 -1.29 0.62
C HIS A 201 -13.53 -2.58 0.03
N LEU A 202 -13.55 -3.67 0.81
CA LEU A 202 -14.17 -4.95 0.44
C LEU A 202 -15.62 -5.09 0.96
N ASP A 203 -16.19 -4.04 1.56
CA ASP A 203 -17.52 -4.03 2.18
C ASP A 203 -17.70 -5.03 3.35
N ILE A 204 -16.59 -5.44 4.01
CA ILE A 204 -16.59 -6.37 5.14
C ILE A 204 -16.53 -5.57 6.47
N HIS A 205 -17.60 -4.83 6.76
CA HIS A 205 -17.61 -3.82 7.82
C HIS A 205 -17.45 -4.35 9.26
N HIS A 206 -17.82 -5.60 9.53
CA HIS A 206 -17.68 -6.16 10.89
C HIS A 206 -16.21 -6.40 11.26
N LEU A 207 -15.39 -6.91 10.32
CA LEU A 207 -13.94 -7.04 10.50
C LEU A 207 -13.25 -5.67 10.41
N ALA A 208 -13.72 -4.76 9.54
CA ALA A 208 -13.22 -3.39 9.52
C ALA A 208 -13.33 -2.72 10.89
N ILE A 209 -14.50 -2.81 11.54
CA ILE A 209 -14.72 -2.27 12.89
C ILE A 209 -13.84 -2.98 13.93
N HIS A 210 -13.64 -4.29 13.82
CA HIS A 210 -12.76 -5.02 14.74
C HIS A 210 -11.32 -4.49 14.68
N PHE A 211 -10.73 -4.46 13.48
CA PHE A 211 -9.35 -4.05 13.28
C PHE A 211 -9.12 -2.55 13.52
N VAL A 212 -10.08 -1.69 13.16
CA VAL A 212 -9.96 -0.25 13.41
C VAL A 212 -10.00 0.08 14.91
N ASN A 213 -10.72 -0.69 15.73
CA ASN A 213 -10.71 -0.50 17.18
C ASN A 213 -9.35 -0.85 17.79
N ILE A 214 -8.70 -1.93 17.31
CA ILE A 214 -7.32 -2.27 17.69
C ILE A 214 -6.36 -1.12 17.31
N ALA A 215 -6.48 -0.63 16.07
CA ALA A 215 -5.65 0.49 15.60
C ALA A 215 -5.92 1.78 16.40
N LEU A 216 -7.17 2.06 16.74
CA LEU A 216 -7.58 3.23 17.52
C LEU A 216 -6.97 3.21 18.92
N GLU A 217 -6.98 2.08 19.61
CA GLU A 217 -6.34 1.91 20.91
C GLU A 217 -4.83 2.10 20.82
N GLY A 218 -4.17 1.47 19.83
CA GLY A 218 -2.74 1.65 19.59
C GLY A 218 -2.36 3.11 19.30
N PHE A 219 -3.11 3.80 18.43
CA PHE A 219 -2.83 5.20 18.10
C PHE A 219 -3.10 6.15 19.27
N ARG A 220 -4.03 5.81 20.18
CA ARG A 220 -4.21 6.55 21.45
C ARG A 220 -3.01 6.39 22.36
N SER A 221 -2.49 5.17 22.51
CA SER A 221 -1.27 4.90 23.29
C SER A 221 -0.02 5.54 22.69
N GLU A 222 0.06 5.64 21.36
CA GLU A 222 1.15 6.29 20.63
C GLU A 222 1.00 7.82 20.48
N TYR A 223 -0.10 8.41 20.99
CA TYR A 223 -0.43 9.83 20.81
C TYR A 223 -0.50 10.30 19.34
N LYS A 224 -0.83 9.39 18.41
CA LYS A 224 -0.99 9.69 16.97
C LYS A 224 -2.40 10.20 16.65
N PHE A 225 -2.73 11.39 17.14
CA PHE A 225 -4.07 12.00 17.00
C PHE A 225 -4.54 12.12 15.54
N ARG A 226 -3.62 12.37 14.61
CA ARG A 226 -3.96 12.43 13.19
C ARG A 226 -4.50 11.09 12.65
N ASN A 227 -3.93 9.97 13.08
CA ASN A 227 -4.38 8.63 12.69
C ASN A 227 -5.68 8.23 13.40
N ILE A 228 -5.93 8.74 14.61
CA ILE A 228 -7.20 8.56 15.33
C ILE A 228 -8.38 9.10 14.50
N ILE A 229 -8.22 10.26 13.86
CA ILE A 229 -9.26 10.81 12.97
C ILE A 229 -9.55 9.87 11.80
N ASN A 230 -8.52 9.30 11.17
CA ASN A 230 -8.72 8.32 10.09
C ASN A 230 -9.47 7.08 10.59
N CYS A 231 -9.20 6.62 11.81
CA CYS A 231 -9.94 5.51 12.41
C CYS A 231 -11.42 5.86 12.61
N GLN A 232 -11.72 7.06 13.11
CA GLN A 232 -13.09 7.53 13.25
C GLN A 232 -13.83 7.62 11.90
N ILE A 233 -13.14 8.05 10.84
CA ILE A 233 -13.70 8.07 9.48
C ILE A 233 -14.08 6.65 9.04
N LEU A 234 -13.20 5.66 9.20
CA LEU A 234 -13.50 4.27 8.82
C LEU A 234 -14.67 3.66 9.62
N ILE A 235 -14.79 3.99 10.90
CA ILE A 235 -15.94 3.60 11.72
C ILE A 235 -17.22 4.24 11.18
N ALA A 236 -17.20 5.55 10.89
CA ALA A 236 -18.35 6.27 10.36
C ALA A 236 -18.79 5.76 8.98
N VAL A 237 -17.84 5.39 8.11
CA VAL A 237 -18.12 4.72 6.83
C VAL A 237 -18.81 3.38 7.09
N SER A 238 -18.29 2.57 8.01
CA SER A 238 -18.89 1.28 8.37
C SER A 238 -20.30 1.41 8.96
N TYR A 239 -20.58 2.48 9.70
CA TYR A 239 -21.93 2.79 10.22
C TYR A 239 -22.88 3.24 9.11
N THR A 240 -22.37 4.04 8.17
CA THR A 240 -23.11 4.47 6.98
C THR A 240 -23.59 3.28 6.16
N GLU A 241 -22.71 2.30 5.90
CA GLU A 241 -23.09 1.09 5.14
C GLU A 241 -24.05 0.17 5.90
N LYS A 242 -24.07 0.24 7.24
CA LYS A 242 -25.06 -0.45 8.08
C LYS A 242 -26.39 0.28 8.23
N GLY A 243 -26.56 1.46 7.63
CA GLY A 243 -27.76 2.28 7.73
C GLY A 243 -27.89 3.09 9.02
N GLN A 244 -26.85 3.14 9.86
CA GLN A 244 -26.77 3.93 11.09
C GLN A 244 -26.40 5.39 10.79
N TYR A 245 -27.26 6.05 10.00
CA TYR A 245 -26.95 7.34 9.41
C TYR A 245 -26.82 8.48 10.43
N GLU A 246 -27.60 8.48 11.51
CA GLU A 246 -27.57 9.58 12.49
C GLU A 246 -26.31 9.51 13.36
N GLU A 247 -25.90 8.30 13.76
CA GLU A 247 -24.64 8.07 14.45
C GLU A 247 -23.45 8.46 13.58
N ALA A 248 -23.44 8.05 12.31
CA ALA A 248 -22.40 8.41 11.36
C ALA A 248 -22.31 9.93 11.13
N LEU A 249 -23.44 10.63 10.97
CA LEU A 249 -23.46 12.09 10.82
C LEU A 249 -22.89 12.80 12.05
N LYS A 250 -23.25 12.37 13.27
CA LYS A 250 -22.68 12.94 14.51
C LYS A 250 -21.16 12.74 14.59
N MET A 251 -20.66 11.59 14.14
CA MET A 251 -19.22 11.33 14.07
C MET A 251 -18.55 12.25 13.05
N TYR A 252 -19.11 12.38 11.84
CA TYR A 252 -18.58 13.29 10.82
C TYR A 252 -18.59 14.75 11.29
N GLU A 253 -19.64 15.22 11.97
CA GLU A 253 -19.66 16.56 12.57
C GLU A 253 -18.57 16.75 13.63
N SER A 254 -18.24 15.72 14.42
CA SER A 254 -17.10 15.77 15.35
C SER A 254 -15.78 15.87 14.59
N ILE A 255 -15.59 15.04 13.57
CA ILE A 255 -14.40 15.05 12.71
C ILE A 255 -14.22 16.42 12.06
N LEU A 256 -15.27 17.07 11.55
CA LEU A 256 -15.18 18.40 10.97
C LEU A 256 -14.66 19.43 11.98
N ARG A 257 -15.13 19.39 13.24
CA ARG A 257 -14.62 20.28 14.31
C ARG A 257 -13.16 20.01 14.66
N GLU A 258 -12.78 18.74 14.77
CA GLU A 258 -11.42 18.31 15.13
C GLU A 258 -10.43 18.53 13.98
N SER A 259 -10.90 18.45 12.73
CA SER A 259 -10.07 18.60 11.53
C SER A 259 -9.37 19.97 11.44
N ALA A 260 -9.96 21.01 12.04
CA ALA A 260 -9.44 22.37 12.02
C ALA A 260 -8.06 22.52 12.68
N SER A 261 -7.68 21.58 13.54
CA SER A 261 -6.40 21.57 14.25
C SER A 261 -5.25 20.92 13.47
N PHE A 262 -5.52 20.32 12.30
CA PHE A 262 -4.50 19.64 11.50
C PHE A 262 -4.06 20.47 10.28
N ALA A 263 -2.80 20.33 9.88
CA ALA A 263 -2.24 21.02 8.73
C ALA A 263 -2.88 20.57 7.40
N ASP A 264 -3.28 19.30 7.31
CA ASP A 264 -3.92 18.69 6.14
C ASP A 264 -5.46 18.69 6.22
N LYS A 265 -6.03 19.68 6.91
CA LYS A 265 -7.48 19.83 7.11
C LYS A 265 -8.30 19.74 5.81
N ASP A 266 -7.82 20.29 4.70
CA ASP A 266 -8.55 20.33 3.43
C ASP A 266 -8.88 18.89 2.95
N VAL A 267 -7.95 17.94 3.13
CA VAL A 267 -8.14 16.54 2.74
C VAL A 267 -9.17 15.86 3.66
N LEU A 268 -9.08 16.09 4.97
CA LEU A 268 -10.03 15.56 5.95
C LEU A 268 -11.44 16.10 5.71
N LEU A 269 -11.56 17.40 5.46
CA LEU A 269 -12.82 18.07 5.15
C LEU A 269 -13.42 17.50 3.86
N ALA A 270 -12.63 17.39 2.79
CA ALA A 270 -13.11 16.84 1.52
C ALA A 270 -13.70 15.43 1.67
N ILE A 271 -12.97 14.50 2.31
CA ILE A 271 -13.44 13.12 2.52
C ILE A 271 -14.69 13.11 3.39
N THR A 272 -14.70 13.88 4.47
CA THR A 272 -15.83 13.93 5.42
C THR A 272 -17.09 14.48 4.76
N LEU A 273 -16.98 15.58 4.00
CA LEU A 273 -18.09 16.18 3.26
C LEU A 273 -18.64 15.22 2.20
N SER A 274 -17.77 14.52 1.47
CA SER A 274 -18.19 13.51 0.49
C SER A 274 -19.02 12.41 1.14
N ASN A 275 -18.53 11.85 2.26
CA ASN A 275 -19.25 10.80 2.99
C ASN A 275 -20.59 11.29 3.56
N MET A 276 -20.65 12.52 4.08
CA MET A 276 -21.92 13.13 4.49
C MET A 276 -22.88 13.27 3.30
N GLY A 277 -22.37 13.69 2.14
CA GLY A 277 -23.10 13.70 0.87
C GLY A 277 -23.72 12.35 0.55
N SER A 278 -22.96 11.27 0.71
CA SER A 278 -23.41 9.88 0.48
C SER A 278 -24.53 9.48 1.43
N ILE A 279 -24.46 9.86 2.72
CA ILE A 279 -25.57 9.68 3.66
C ILE A 279 -26.83 10.42 3.20
N TYR A 280 -26.69 11.69 2.81
CA TYR A 280 -27.85 12.49 2.37
C TYR A 280 -28.45 11.95 1.07
N TYR A 281 -27.63 11.42 0.17
CA TYR A 281 -28.07 10.70 -1.03
C TYR A 281 -28.88 9.46 -0.66
N LYS A 282 -28.37 8.61 0.24
CA LYS A 282 -29.07 7.40 0.73
C LYS A 282 -30.38 7.71 1.44
N LYS A 283 -30.50 8.90 2.05
CA LYS A 283 -31.74 9.43 2.65
C LYS A 283 -32.71 10.05 1.63
N GLY A 284 -32.36 10.10 0.35
CA GLY A 284 -33.17 10.73 -0.71
C GLY A 284 -33.12 12.28 -0.72
N LYS A 285 -32.23 12.90 0.06
CA LYS A 285 -32.09 14.36 0.14
C LYS A 285 -31.06 14.86 -0.89
N TYR A 286 -31.38 14.69 -2.16
CA TYR A 286 -30.42 14.88 -3.28
C TYR A 286 -29.85 16.31 -3.37
N GLN A 287 -30.65 17.35 -3.12
CA GLN A 287 -30.14 18.73 -3.13
C GLN A 287 -29.10 18.99 -2.02
N GLN A 288 -29.29 18.38 -0.84
CA GLN A 288 -28.29 18.46 0.24
C GLN A 288 -27.03 17.68 -0.14
N ALA A 289 -27.19 16.47 -0.68
CA ALA A 289 -26.09 15.66 -1.15
C ALA A 289 -25.23 16.41 -2.19
N LYS A 290 -25.86 17.03 -3.20
CA LYS A 290 -25.18 17.83 -4.22
C LYS A 290 -24.31 18.93 -3.61
N LYS A 291 -24.85 19.67 -2.63
CA LYS A 291 -24.09 20.72 -1.93
C LYS A 291 -22.84 20.15 -1.24
N TYR A 292 -22.99 19.07 -0.47
CA TYR A 292 -21.87 18.44 0.23
C TYR A 292 -20.79 17.91 -0.73
N TYR A 293 -21.19 17.31 -1.85
CA TYR A 293 -20.25 16.87 -2.88
C TYR A 293 -19.55 18.03 -3.58
N LEU A 294 -20.26 19.12 -3.88
CA LEU A 294 -19.66 20.31 -4.47
C LEU A 294 -18.62 20.93 -3.53
N ASP A 295 -18.96 21.08 -2.24
CA ASP A 295 -18.04 21.58 -1.22
C ASP A 295 -16.82 20.66 -1.07
N SER A 296 -17.00 19.34 -1.18
CA SER A 296 -15.90 18.35 -1.19
C SER A 296 -14.98 18.54 -2.40
N LEU A 297 -15.52 18.60 -3.62
CA LEU A 297 -14.74 18.75 -4.86
C LEU A 297 -13.95 20.06 -4.91
N GLN A 298 -14.46 21.13 -4.32
CA GLN A 298 -13.75 22.42 -4.24
C GLN A 298 -12.46 22.34 -3.40
N LEU A 299 -12.41 21.43 -2.42
CA LEU A 299 -11.26 21.23 -1.54
C LEU A 299 -10.24 20.23 -2.11
N GLN A 300 -10.66 19.36 -3.03
CA GLN A 300 -9.79 18.34 -3.62
C GLN A 300 -8.87 18.94 -4.68
N LYS A 301 -7.56 18.99 -4.36
CA LYS A 301 -6.51 19.53 -5.24
C LYS A 301 -5.75 18.45 -6.03
N GLN A 302 -5.99 17.18 -5.73
CA GLN A 302 -5.30 16.03 -6.30
C GLN A 302 -6.32 15.05 -6.87
N ILE A 303 -5.96 14.40 -7.98
CA ILE A 303 -6.76 13.33 -8.56
C ILE A 303 -6.33 12.03 -7.87
N ASP A 304 -7.21 11.51 -7.02
CA ASP A 304 -7.07 10.23 -6.34
C ASP A 304 -8.38 9.42 -6.42
N LEU A 305 -8.43 8.28 -5.71
CA LEU A 305 -9.65 7.46 -5.71
C LEU A 305 -10.84 8.20 -5.09
N ASN A 306 -10.60 8.99 -4.03
CA ASN A 306 -11.65 9.78 -3.38
C ASN A 306 -12.22 10.85 -4.31
N TYR A 307 -11.37 11.45 -5.15
CA TYR A 307 -11.81 12.41 -6.17
C TYR A 307 -12.74 11.78 -7.19
N LEU A 308 -12.37 10.61 -7.72
CA LEU A 308 -13.20 9.89 -8.67
C LEU A 308 -14.51 9.40 -8.03
N ASP A 309 -14.47 9.00 -6.76
CA ASP A 309 -15.66 8.62 -5.99
C ASP A 309 -16.61 9.81 -5.80
N THR A 310 -16.10 10.96 -5.37
CA THR A 310 -16.93 12.17 -5.22
C THR A 310 -17.53 12.60 -6.56
N ILE A 311 -16.78 12.55 -7.67
CA ILE A 311 -17.32 12.85 -9.02
C ILE A 311 -18.42 11.86 -9.40
N TYR A 312 -18.17 10.56 -9.20
CA TYR A 312 -19.13 9.51 -9.52
C TYR A 312 -20.43 9.71 -8.75
N GLU A 313 -20.34 9.89 -7.43
CA GLU A 313 -21.52 10.07 -6.60
C GLU A 313 -22.27 11.38 -6.91
N MET A 314 -21.55 12.46 -7.22
CA MET A 314 -22.16 13.72 -7.65
C MET A 314 -22.88 13.58 -8.99
N ALA A 315 -22.30 12.85 -9.95
CA ALA A 315 -22.96 12.58 -11.23
C ALA A 315 -24.26 11.79 -11.03
N VAL A 316 -24.25 10.79 -10.15
CA VAL A 316 -25.47 10.04 -9.78
C VAL A 316 -26.51 10.95 -9.13
N VAL A 317 -26.10 11.88 -8.26
CA VAL A 317 -27.02 12.88 -7.69
C VAL A 317 -27.64 13.77 -8.76
N CYS A 318 -26.85 14.32 -9.69
CA CYS A 318 -27.35 15.16 -10.78
C CYS A 318 -28.34 14.41 -11.67
N ILE A 319 -28.10 13.12 -11.95
CA ILE A 319 -29.06 12.27 -12.66
C ILE A 319 -30.39 12.16 -11.89
N LYS A 320 -30.34 11.96 -10.57
CA LYS A 320 -31.55 11.89 -9.72
C LYS A 320 -32.29 13.23 -9.61
N LEU A 321 -31.59 14.34 -9.83
CA LEU A 321 -32.17 15.68 -9.89
C LEU A 321 -32.63 16.08 -11.30
N GLU A 322 -32.51 15.18 -12.30
CA GLU A 322 -32.81 15.44 -13.72
C GLU A 322 -31.91 16.51 -14.37
N GLU A 323 -30.77 16.81 -13.76
CA GLU A 323 -29.75 17.76 -14.24
C GLU A 323 -28.75 17.06 -15.18
N LEU A 324 -29.25 16.55 -16.32
CA LEU A 324 -28.50 15.64 -17.19
C LEU A 324 -27.25 16.27 -17.83
N GLU A 325 -27.27 17.55 -18.18
CA GLU A 325 -26.13 18.24 -18.78
C GLU A 325 -24.95 18.34 -17.80
N GLU A 326 -25.23 18.66 -16.54
CA GLU A 326 -24.21 18.72 -15.48
C GLU A 326 -23.68 17.33 -15.17
N ALA A 327 -24.56 16.32 -15.11
CA ALA A 327 -24.16 14.92 -14.94
C ALA A 327 -23.21 14.46 -16.05
N LYS A 328 -23.53 14.77 -17.32
CA LYS A 328 -22.69 14.41 -18.47
C LYS A 328 -21.30 15.06 -18.37
N ALA A 329 -21.25 16.35 -18.06
CA ALA A 329 -19.99 17.07 -17.90
C ALA A 329 -19.12 16.48 -16.76
N LEU A 330 -19.74 16.09 -15.64
CA LEU A 330 -19.05 15.45 -14.52
C LEU A 330 -18.51 14.07 -14.90
N ILE A 331 -19.30 13.26 -15.61
CA ILE A 331 -18.88 11.92 -16.05
C ILE A 331 -17.70 12.02 -17.02
N ASP A 332 -17.78 12.92 -18.00
CA ASP A 332 -16.72 13.11 -18.98
C ASP A 332 -15.41 13.57 -18.30
N LYS A 333 -15.51 14.52 -17.37
CA LYS A 333 -14.38 14.95 -16.54
C LYS A 333 -13.78 13.81 -15.72
N GLY A 334 -14.62 12.97 -15.12
CA GLY A 334 -14.19 11.80 -14.35
C GLY A 334 -13.49 10.76 -15.22
N ILE A 335 -14.01 10.49 -16.42
CA ILE A 335 -13.41 9.57 -17.39
C ILE A 335 -12.04 10.06 -17.82
N ASP A 336 -11.91 11.35 -18.16
CA ASP A 336 -10.64 11.92 -18.60
C ASP A 336 -9.60 11.94 -17.48
N ALA A 337 -10.02 12.16 -16.23
CA ALA A 337 -9.15 12.03 -15.07
C ALA A 337 -8.72 10.58 -14.82
N ALA A 338 -9.64 9.62 -14.88
CA ALA A 338 -9.37 8.21 -14.62
C ALA A 338 -8.52 7.53 -15.72
N LYS A 339 -8.56 8.02 -16.97
CA LYS A 339 -7.72 7.52 -18.07
C LYS A 339 -6.23 7.79 -17.89
N GLN A 340 -5.85 8.74 -17.03
CA GLN A 340 -4.45 9.14 -16.86
C GLN A 340 -3.59 8.08 -16.16
N GLU A 341 -4.20 7.24 -15.32
CA GLU A 341 -3.49 6.23 -14.54
C GLU A 341 -4.22 4.89 -14.54
N GLU A 342 -3.52 3.81 -14.88
CA GLU A 342 -4.10 2.47 -14.98
C GLU A 342 -4.71 1.96 -13.66
N ARG A 343 -4.21 2.42 -12.50
CA ARG A 343 -4.79 2.05 -11.21
C ARG A 343 -6.26 2.48 -11.08
N PHE A 344 -6.70 3.52 -11.80
CA PHE A 344 -8.09 3.97 -11.78
C PHE A 344 -9.02 3.18 -12.71
N ASN A 345 -8.54 2.15 -13.42
CA ASN A 345 -9.32 1.37 -14.38
C ASN A 345 -10.66 0.87 -13.81
N ALA A 346 -10.70 0.41 -12.56
CA ALA A 346 -11.94 -0.03 -11.92
C ALA A 346 -13.01 1.09 -11.85
N LYS A 347 -12.59 2.32 -11.52
CA LYS A 347 -13.47 3.50 -11.46
C LYS A 347 -13.75 4.10 -12.83
N LEU A 348 -12.78 4.07 -13.74
CA LEU A 348 -12.97 4.45 -15.15
C LEU A 348 -14.14 3.69 -15.76
N TYR A 349 -14.17 2.37 -15.59
CA TYR A 349 -15.24 1.55 -16.15
C TYR A 349 -16.58 1.80 -15.46
N LEU A 350 -16.57 2.10 -14.16
CA LEU A 350 -17.79 2.47 -13.44
C LEU A 350 -18.37 3.81 -13.95
N LEU A 351 -17.52 4.78 -14.29
CA LEU A 351 -17.92 6.04 -14.92
C LEU A 351 -18.39 5.84 -16.37
N LEU A 352 -17.70 4.99 -17.15
CA LEU A 352 -18.15 4.60 -18.49
C LEU A 352 -19.51 3.89 -18.45
N MET A 353 -19.76 3.03 -17.46
CA MET A 353 -21.07 2.40 -17.25
C MET A 353 -22.17 3.45 -17.08
N LEU A 354 -21.94 4.50 -16.28
CA LEU A 354 -22.90 5.61 -16.17
C LEU A 354 -23.07 6.35 -17.49
N ARG A 355 -21.98 6.61 -18.22
CA ARG A 355 -22.03 7.28 -19.51
C ARG A 355 -22.94 6.53 -20.49
N TYR A 356 -22.66 5.24 -20.69
CA TYR A 356 -23.43 4.42 -21.63
C TYR A 356 -24.89 4.23 -21.19
N LYS A 357 -25.14 4.09 -19.88
CA LYS A 357 -26.50 3.89 -19.35
C LYS A 357 -27.44 5.05 -19.64
N TYR A 358 -26.96 6.29 -19.57
CA TYR A 358 -27.81 7.48 -19.62
C TYR A 358 -27.67 8.31 -20.91
N PHE A 359 -26.57 8.17 -21.65
CA PHE A 359 -26.26 9.06 -22.78
C PHE A 359 -25.99 8.34 -24.12
N GLU A 360 -25.95 7.01 -24.13
CA GLU A 360 -25.72 6.21 -25.35
C GLU A 360 -26.92 5.29 -25.64
N GLU A 361 -26.96 4.66 -26.81
CA GLU A 361 -28.03 3.73 -27.16
C GLU A 361 -27.97 2.45 -26.32
N ALA A 362 -29.13 1.87 -26.00
CA ALA A 362 -29.22 0.64 -25.21
C ALA A 362 -28.41 -0.54 -25.81
N LYS A 363 -28.31 -0.62 -27.15
CA LYS A 363 -27.50 -1.65 -27.82
C LYS A 363 -26.01 -1.49 -27.48
N ASP A 364 -25.52 -0.25 -27.44
CA ASP A 364 -24.12 0.09 -27.23
C ASP A 364 -23.77 -0.09 -25.76
N TYR A 365 -24.70 0.27 -24.85
CA TYR A 365 -24.57 -0.03 -23.43
C TYR A 365 -24.45 -1.54 -23.17
N LYS A 366 -25.33 -2.36 -23.78
CA LYS A 366 -25.23 -3.82 -23.68
C LYS A 366 -23.88 -4.33 -24.19
N ALA A 367 -23.47 -3.89 -25.38
CA ALA A 367 -22.21 -4.32 -25.99
C ALA A 367 -21.01 -3.97 -25.11
N PHE A 368 -21.00 -2.79 -24.51
CA PHE A 368 -19.99 -2.36 -23.54
C PHE A 368 -19.96 -3.27 -22.29
N LEU A 369 -21.13 -3.57 -21.70
CA LEU A 369 -21.20 -4.43 -20.52
C LEU A 369 -20.67 -5.85 -20.78
N GLU A 370 -21.06 -6.45 -21.92
CA GLU A 370 -20.68 -7.82 -22.27
C GLU A 370 -19.21 -7.96 -22.70
N ASN A 371 -18.71 -7.02 -23.51
CA ASN A 371 -17.41 -7.14 -24.16
C ASN A 371 -16.27 -6.44 -23.42
N GLU A 372 -16.57 -5.43 -22.59
CA GLU A 372 -15.55 -4.62 -21.91
C GLU A 372 -15.65 -4.74 -20.38
N ALA A 373 -16.83 -4.47 -19.80
CA ALA A 373 -16.97 -4.42 -18.34
C ALA A 373 -16.80 -5.79 -17.66
N ILE A 374 -17.48 -6.84 -18.16
CA ILE A 374 -17.36 -8.18 -17.58
C ILE A 374 -15.92 -8.72 -17.63
N PRO A 375 -15.22 -8.71 -18.79
CA PRO A 375 -13.84 -9.20 -18.85
C PRO A 375 -12.89 -8.47 -17.90
N LEU A 376 -13.03 -7.15 -17.76
CA LEU A 376 -12.20 -6.37 -16.84
C LEU A 376 -12.46 -6.74 -15.38
N TYR A 377 -13.71 -6.71 -14.92
CA TYR A 377 -13.98 -6.97 -13.50
C TYR A 377 -13.70 -8.43 -13.13
N LYS A 378 -13.81 -9.35 -14.10
CA LYS A 378 -13.42 -10.75 -13.91
C LYS A 378 -11.90 -10.92 -13.84
N SER A 379 -11.13 -10.25 -14.69
CA SER A 379 -9.65 -10.31 -14.65
C SER A 379 -9.07 -9.62 -13.42
N ALA A 380 -9.67 -8.51 -12.99
CA ALA A 380 -9.30 -7.79 -11.76
C ALA A 380 -9.80 -8.47 -10.47
N GLY A 381 -10.65 -9.50 -10.57
CA GLY A 381 -11.25 -10.16 -9.41
C GLY A 381 -12.18 -9.26 -8.59
N ASN A 382 -12.65 -8.14 -9.16
CA ASN A 382 -13.53 -7.18 -8.47
C ASN A 382 -14.98 -7.69 -8.50
N LYS A 383 -15.29 -8.62 -7.59
CA LYS A 383 -16.60 -9.25 -7.47
C LYS A 383 -17.73 -8.25 -7.17
N ILE A 384 -17.43 -7.14 -6.50
CA ILE A 384 -18.44 -6.12 -6.12
C ILE A 384 -18.98 -5.44 -7.37
N GLU A 385 -18.11 -4.88 -8.20
CA GLU A 385 -18.54 -4.22 -9.44
C GLU A 385 -19.07 -5.23 -10.47
N LEU A 386 -18.51 -6.45 -10.51
CA LEU A 386 -19.04 -7.51 -11.37
C LEU A 386 -20.50 -7.88 -11.04
N LYS A 387 -20.86 -7.92 -9.75
CA LYS A 387 -22.26 -8.13 -9.33
C LYS A 387 -23.17 -7.04 -9.86
N LYS A 388 -22.76 -5.77 -9.77
CA LYS A 388 -23.55 -4.65 -10.29
C LYS A 388 -23.76 -4.77 -11.81
N VAL A 389 -22.71 -5.09 -12.56
CA VAL A 389 -22.78 -5.32 -14.01
C VAL A 389 -23.76 -6.43 -14.37
N TYR A 390 -23.73 -7.55 -13.66
CA TYR A 390 -24.66 -8.65 -13.90
C TYR A 390 -26.11 -8.29 -13.55
N ILE A 391 -26.35 -7.51 -12.49
CA ILE A 391 -27.68 -7.01 -12.16
C ILE A 391 -28.19 -6.08 -13.27
N GLU A 392 -27.38 -5.14 -13.73
CA GLU A 392 -27.75 -4.22 -14.83
C GLU A 392 -28.09 -4.98 -16.12
N LEU A 393 -27.31 -6.00 -16.48
CA LEU A 393 -27.63 -6.88 -17.62
C LEU A 393 -28.91 -7.66 -17.39
N ALA A 394 -29.11 -8.21 -16.20
CA ALA A 394 -30.31 -8.96 -15.87
C ALA A 394 -31.57 -8.09 -15.98
N GLU A 395 -31.53 -6.87 -15.47
CA GLU A 395 -32.62 -5.89 -15.56
C GLU A 395 -32.87 -5.44 -16.99
N HIS A 396 -31.80 -5.18 -17.76
CA HIS A 396 -31.90 -4.83 -19.18
C HIS A 396 -32.59 -5.95 -19.99
N PHE A 397 -32.19 -7.21 -19.82
CA PHE A 397 -32.83 -8.35 -20.50
C PHE A 397 -34.27 -8.59 -20.04
N SER A 398 -34.56 -8.34 -18.76
CA SER A 398 -35.93 -8.39 -18.23
C SER A 398 -36.82 -7.35 -18.91
N GLY A 399 -36.34 -6.10 -19.07
CA GLY A 399 -37.04 -5.04 -19.79
C GLY A 399 -37.32 -5.38 -21.26
N LEU A 400 -36.43 -6.14 -21.90
CA LEU A 400 -36.60 -6.66 -23.28
C LEU A 400 -37.45 -7.94 -23.36
N SER A 401 -38.06 -8.39 -22.26
CA SER A 401 -38.81 -9.66 -22.17
C SER A 401 -38.00 -10.91 -22.52
N ARG A 402 -36.66 -10.84 -22.46
CA ARG A 402 -35.75 -11.98 -22.66
C ARG A 402 -35.43 -12.64 -21.31
N PHE A 403 -36.44 -13.26 -20.72
CA PHE A 403 -36.38 -13.77 -19.35
C PHE A 403 -35.34 -14.87 -19.13
N GLU A 404 -35.03 -15.69 -20.14
CA GLU A 404 -34.03 -16.75 -20.02
C GLU A 404 -32.61 -16.18 -19.82
N GLU A 405 -32.24 -15.16 -20.60
CA GLU A 405 -30.94 -14.47 -20.46
C GLU A 405 -30.89 -13.67 -19.16
N SER A 406 -31.97 -12.98 -18.80
CA SER A 406 -32.10 -12.29 -17.51
C SER A 406 -31.88 -13.26 -16.33
N ASN A 407 -32.54 -14.42 -16.35
CA ASN A 407 -32.41 -15.45 -15.32
C ASN A 407 -30.98 -16.01 -15.25
N ARG A 408 -30.30 -16.17 -16.40
CA ARG A 408 -28.88 -16.57 -16.45
C ARG A 408 -28.00 -15.59 -15.67
N TYR A 409 -28.15 -14.28 -15.88
CA TYR A 409 -27.36 -13.29 -15.15
C TYR A 409 -27.72 -13.23 -13.67
N TYR A 410 -28.99 -13.38 -13.29
CA TYR A 410 -29.36 -13.51 -11.87
C TYR A 410 -28.72 -14.72 -11.19
N ARG A 411 -28.61 -15.87 -11.87
CA ARG A 411 -27.86 -17.03 -11.33
C ARG A 411 -26.39 -16.70 -11.12
N LEU A 412 -25.74 -16.02 -12.07
CA LEU A 412 -24.34 -15.61 -11.92
C LEU A 412 -24.12 -14.66 -10.73
N VAL A 413 -25.09 -13.76 -10.45
CA VAL A 413 -25.07 -12.92 -9.25
C VAL A 413 -25.15 -13.78 -7.99
N ILE A 414 -26.07 -14.74 -7.95
CA ILE A 414 -26.24 -15.66 -6.80
C ILE A 414 -24.98 -16.49 -6.58
N ASP A 415 -24.35 -17.01 -7.64
CA ASP A 415 -23.09 -17.76 -7.56
C ASP A 415 -21.99 -16.89 -6.94
N LEU A 416 -21.89 -15.62 -7.35
CA LEU A 416 -20.95 -14.64 -6.77
C LEU A 416 -21.27 -14.26 -5.32
N MET A 417 -22.50 -14.45 -4.85
CA MET A 417 -22.89 -14.26 -3.44
C MET A 417 -22.65 -15.52 -2.59
N ASN A 418 -22.79 -16.69 -3.20
CA ASN A 418 -22.63 -18.00 -2.56
C ASN A 418 -21.20 -18.51 -2.55
N ASP A 419 -20.31 -17.95 -3.38
CA ASP A 419 -18.86 -17.92 -3.20
C ASP A 419 -18.53 -17.20 -1.87
N LYS A 420 -18.97 -17.79 -0.75
CA LYS A 420 -18.47 -17.48 0.57
C LYS A 420 -16.98 -17.81 0.55
N GLU A 421 -16.21 -16.81 0.93
CA GLU A 421 -14.80 -16.93 1.25
C GLU A 421 -14.62 -18.08 2.26
N GLU A 422 -14.02 -19.18 1.80
CA GLU A 422 -13.29 -20.11 2.68
C GLU A 422 -12.02 -19.44 3.20
#